data_AF-A0A958P9Y9-F1
#
_entry.id   AF-A0A958P9Y9-F1
#
_cell.length_a   1.000
_cell.length_b   1.000
_cell.length_c   1.000
_cell.angle_alpha   90.00
_cell.angle_beta   90.00
_cell.angle_gamma   90.00
#
_symmetry.space_group_name_H-M   'P 1'
#
loop_
_entity.id
_entity.type
_entity.pdbx_description
1 polymer ?
#
loop_
_entity_poly.entity_id
_entity_poly.type
_entity_poly.pdbx_seq_one_letter_code
_entity_poly.pdbx_strand_id
1 'polypeptide(L)'
;MDQIKNTIHIVGAGLAGSECAFQLAERGHKVFLYEMRCQGLTTPAHKTKDFAELVCSNSFGSLADYSAPGQLKWEAEKLNSLVLKSAKENSV
;
A
#
# COMPACT_ATOMS: atom_id res chain seq x y z
N MET A 1 1.69 17.31 -28.66
CA MET A 1 2.67 16.30 -28.17
C MET A 1 1.91 15.30 -27.33
N ASP A 2 1.38 14.27 -27.96
CA ASP A 2 0.72 13.18 -27.28
C ASP A 2 1.83 12.25 -26.76
N GLN A 3 2.33 12.52 -25.56
CA GLN A 3 3.28 11.63 -24.92
C GLN A 3 2.58 10.29 -24.74
N ILE A 4 3.24 9.22 -25.19
CA ILE A 4 2.85 7.86 -24.82
C ILE A 4 2.76 7.86 -23.29
N LYS A 5 1.54 7.88 -22.74
CA LYS A 5 1.30 7.65 -21.31
C LYS A 5 1.67 6.19 -21.05
N ASN A 6 2.97 5.92 -20.91
CA ASN A 6 3.47 4.60 -20.55
C ASN A 6 2.69 4.16 -19.32
N THR A 7 1.92 3.09 -19.49
CA THR A 7 1.12 2.55 -18.42
C THR A 7 2.05 1.92 -17.40
N ILE A 8 1.84 2.23 -16.11
CA ILE A 8 2.70 1.73 -15.04
C ILE A 8 2.10 0.42 -14.52
N HIS A 9 2.91 -0.64 -14.54
CA HIS A 9 2.51 -1.97 -14.10
C HIS A 9 3.07 -2.22 -12.70
N ILE A 10 2.21 -2.62 -11.75
CA ILE A 10 2.58 -2.94 -10.38
C ILE A 10 2.20 -4.38 -10.12
N VAL A 11 3.18 -5.22 -9.77
CA VAL A 11 2.96 -6.65 -9.51
C VAL A 11 2.91 -6.89 -8.01
N GLY A 12 1.75 -7.33 -7.53
CA GLY A 12 1.43 -7.58 -6.12
C GLY A 12 0.65 -6.42 -5.49
N ALA A 13 -0.47 -6.74 -4.83
CA ALA A 13 -1.30 -5.78 -4.10
C ALA A 13 -1.20 -5.95 -2.58
N GLY A 14 0.03 -6.17 -2.08
CA GLY A 14 0.37 -6.03 -0.66
C GLY A 14 0.44 -4.55 -0.25
N LEU A 15 0.86 -4.25 0.99
CA LEU A 15 0.92 -2.87 1.52
C LEU A 15 1.64 -1.90 0.58
N ALA A 16 2.84 -2.24 0.11
CA ALA A 16 3.63 -1.39 -0.78
C ALA A 16 3.01 -1.24 -2.18
N GLY A 17 2.47 -2.32 -2.74
CA GLY A 17 1.86 -2.30 -4.06
C GLY A 17 0.58 -1.48 -4.12
N SER A 18 -0.26 -1.61 -3.08
CA SER A 18 -1.48 -0.80 -2.92
C SER A 18 -1.17 0.68 -2.74
N GLU A 19 -0.20 1.03 -1.89
CA GLU A 19 0.22 2.43 -1.70
C GLU A 19 0.80 3.01 -3.00
N CYS A 20 1.68 2.27 -3.69
CA CYS A 20 2.25 2.69 -4.97
C CYS A 20 1.16 2.94 -6.03
N ALA A 21 0.19 2.02 -6.15
CA ALA A 21 -0.91 2.14 -7.09
C ALA A 21 -1.76 3.38 -6.79
N PHE A 22 -2.10 3.60 -5.53
CA PHE A 22 -2.86 4.76 -5.08
C PHE A 22 -2.12 6.07 -5.37
N GLN A 23 -0.86 6.18 -4.95
CA GLN A 23 -0.05 7.39 -5.13
C GLN A 23 0.14 7.76 -6.61
N LEU A 24 0.31 6.76 -7.49
CA LEU A 24 0.42 6.98 -8.92
C LEU A 24 -0.92 7.37 -9.56
N ALA A 25 -2.01 6.71 -9.16
CA ALA A 25 -3.35 7.04 -9.64
C ALA A 25 -3.77 8.47 -9.24
N GLU A 26 -3.53 8.88 -7.99
CA GLU A 26 -3.80 10.24 -7.50
C GLU A 26 -3.01 11.32 -8.26
N ARG A 27 -1.84 10.97 -8.81
CA ARG A 27 -1.02 11.86 -9.65
C ARG A 27 -1.39 11.81 -11.14
N GLY A 28 -2.48 11.12 -11.50
CA GLY A 28 -3.00 11.06 -12.86
C GLY A 28 -2.27 10.08 -13.79
N HIS A 29 -1.45 9.18 -13.23
CA HIS A 29 -0.83 8.11 -14.00
C HIS A 29 -1.81 6.96 -14.24
N LYS A 30 -1.75 6.35 -15.43
CA LYS A 30 -2.48 5.13 -15.72
C LYS A 30 -1.74 3.95 -15.10
N VAL A 31 -2.41 3.19 -14.23
CA VAL A 31 -1.81 2.08 -13.47
C VAL A 31 -2.56 0.78 -13.75
N PHE A 32 -1.82 -0.31 -13.94
CA PHE A 32 -2.34 -1.68 -13.80
C PHE A 32 -1.75 -2.32 -12.55
N LEU A 33 -2.60 -2.66 -11.59
CA LEU A 33 -2.24 -3.41 -10.40
C LEU A 33 -2.61 -4.88 -10.58
N TYR A 34 -1.62 -5.76 -10.49
CA TYR A 34 -1.80 -7.20 -10.64
C TYR A 34 -1.78 -7.87 -9.27
N GLU A 35 -2.76 -8.72 -9.00
CA GLU A 35 -2.84 -9.50 -7.77
C GLU A 35 -3.30 -10.93 -8.10
N MET A 36 -2.49 -11.91 -7.70
CA MET A 36 -2.79 -13.33 -7.95
C MET A 36 -3.99 -13.80 -7.13
N ARG A 37 -4.21 -13.22 -5.95
CA ARG A 37 -5.32 -13.57 -5.03
C ARG A 37 -6.70 -13.30 -5.62
N CYS A 38 -6.82 -12.33 -6.52
CA CYS A 38 -8.08 -12.09 -7.24
C CYS A 38 -8.43 -13.20 -8.25
N GLN A 39 -7.46 -14.02 -8.65
CA GLN A 39 -7.63 -15.11 -9.62
C GLN A 39 -7.78 -16.48 -8.94
N GLY A 40 -8.01 -16.51 -7.63
CA GLY A 40 -8.20 -17.74 -6.86
C GLY A 40 -6.90 -18.39 -6.37
N LEU A 41 -5.73 -17.80 -6.66
CA LEU A 41 -4.43 -18.26 -6.15
C LEU A 41 -4.12 -17.59 -4.82
N THR A 42 -3.95 -18.36 -3.75
CA THR A 42 -3.61 -17.82 -2.42
C THR A 42 -2.46 -18.60 -1.78
N THR A 43 -1.89 -18.05 -0.71
CA THR A 43 -0.86 -18.72 0.11
C THR A 43 -1.42 -18.98 1.51
N PRO A 44 -0.86 -19.92 2.30
CA PRO A 44 -1.31 -20.18 3.67
C PRO A 44 -1.31 -18.98 4.61
N ALA A 45 -0.50 -17.94 4.33
CA ALA A 45 -0.45 -16.71 5.13
C ALA A 45 -1.68 -15.79 4.92
N HIS A 46 -2.30 -15.84 3.75
CA HIS A 46 -3.40 -14.94 3.38
C HIS A 46 -4.75 -15.59 3.70
N LYS A 47 -5.66 -14.80 4.26
CA LYS A 47 -7.02 -15.18 4.63
C LYS A 47 -8.06 -14.52 3.72
N THR A 48 -7.66 -13.50 2.98
CA THR A 48 -8.56 -12.73 2.11
C THR A 48 -7.99 -12.62 0.69
N LYS A 49 -8.83 -12.12 -0.21
CA LYS A 49 -8.41 -11.69 -1.56
C LYS A 49 -8.22 -10.17 -1.65
N ASP A 50 -8.33 -9.48 -0.51
CA ASP A 50 -8.33 -8.04 -0.45
C ASP A 50 -6.91 -7.49 -0.50
N PHE A 51 -6.77 -6.26 -0.95
CA PHE A 51 -5.49 -5.60 -1.07
C PHE A 51 -4.96 -5.18 0.31
N ALA A 52 -3.63 -5.05 0.41
CA ALA A 52 -2.95 -4.60 1.63
C ALA A 52 -3.26 -5.42 2.90
N GLU A 53 -3.55 -6.72 2.76
CA GLU A 53 -3.78 -7.61 3.90
C GLU A 53 -2.56 -7.71 4.83
N LEU A 54 -2.79 -7.60 6.15
CA LEU A 54 -1.81 -7.89 7.18
C LEU A 54 -1.85 -9.39 7.53
N VAL A 55 -0.76 -10.11 7.24
CA VAL A 55 -0.69 -11.57 7.40
C VAL A 55 0.10 -12.04 8.64
N CYS A 56 0.68 -11.10 9.39
CA CYS A 56 1.49 -11.39 10.58
C CYS A 56 0.99 -10.54 11.77
N SER A 57 1.84 -9.65 12.31
CA SER A 57 1.43 -8.69 13.34
C SER A 57 0.51 -7.61 12.77
N ASN A 58 -0.42 -7.12 13.59
CA ASN A 58 -1.21 -5.91 13.32
C ASN A 58 -0.50 -4.62 13.79
N SER A 59 0.70 -4.71 14.36
CA SER A 59 1.48 -3.55 14.77
C SER A 59 2.21 -2.91 13.60
N PHE A 60 2.07 -1.59 13.45
CA PHE A 60 2.83 -0.78 12.50
C PHE A 60 4.14 -0.26 13.11
N GLY A 61 4.54 -0.78 14.27
CA GLY A 61 5.72 -0.35 15.01
C GLY A 61 5.52 0.97 15.76
N SER A 62 6.57 1.39 16.47
CA SER A 62 6.54 2.56 17.37
C SER A 62 6.05 3.85 16.71
N LEU A 63 5.40 4.69 17.50
CA LEU A 63 5.02 6.08 17.16
C LEU A 63 6.02 7.11 17.72
N ALA A 64 7.02 6.68 18.48
CA ALA A 64 8.01 7.58 19.06
C ALA A 64 8.80 8.29 17.96
N ASP A 65 8.96 9.60 18.12
CA ASP A 65 9.64 10.49 17.17
C ASP A 65 11.10 10.09 16.94
N TYR A 66 11.83 9.62 17.94
CA TYR A 66 13.20 9.14 17.76
C TYR A 66 13.31 7.76 17.08
N SER A 67 12.19 7.07 16.86
CA SER A 67 12.20 5.71 16.30
C SER A 67 12.10 5.71 14.77
N ALA A 68 12.80 4.80 14.11
CA ALA A 68 12.75 4.69 12.64
C ALA A 68 11.32 4.48 12.10
N PRO A 69 10.47 3.62 12.70
CA PRO A 69 9.07 3.50 12.27
C PRO A 69 8.25 4.76 12.55
N GLY A 70 8.58 5.54 13.57
CA GLY A 70 7.91 6.81 13.88
C GLY A 70 8.24 7.88 12.84
N GLN A 71 9.52 8.04 12.50
CA GLN A 71 9.97 8.94 11.43
C GLN A 71 9.36 8.58 10.08
N LEU A 72 9.35 7.29 9.71
CA LEU A 72 8.74 6.85 8.45
C LEU A 72 7.24 7.15 8.38
N LYS A 73 6.50 7.02 9.51
CA LYS A 73 5.09 7.40 9.56
C LYS A 73 4.90 8.91 9.41
N TRP A 74 5.77 9.71 10.01
CA TRP A 74 5.72 11.16 9.85
C TRP A 74 5.90 11.56 8.38
N GLU A 75 6.89 10.98 7.69
CA GLU A 75 7.10 11.22 6.25
C GLU A 75 5.91 10.74 5.40
N ALA A 76 5.42 9.52 5.67
CA ALA A 76 4.28 8.95 4.96
C ALA A 76 2.99 9.78 5.14
N GLU A 77 2.79 10.39 6.31
CA GLU A 77 1.69 11.32 6.56
C GLU A 77 1.83 12.60 5.73
N LYS A 78 3.05 13.16 5.58
CA LYS A 78 3.29 14.30 4.69
C LYS A 78 3.06 13.96 3.21
N LEU A 79 3.19 12.69 2.84
CA LEU A 79 2.92 12.18 1.51
C LEU A 79 1.47 11.68 1.31
N ASN A 80 0.57 11.95 2.27
CA ASN A 80 -0.84 11.53 2.22
C ASN A 80 -1.00 10.02 2.01
N SER A 81 -0.24 9.21 2.75
CA SER A 81 -0.29 7.74 2.63
C SER A 81 -1.68 7.18 2.91
N LEU A 82 -2.20 6.39 1.97
CA LEU A 82 -3.46 5.66 2.12
C LEU A 82 -3.36 4.61 3.22
N VAL A 83 -2.30 3.80 3.20
CA VAL A 83 -2.08 2.72 4.17
C VAL A 83 -2.00 3.27 5.58
N LEU A 84 -1.23 4.34 5.80
CA LEU A 84 -1.10 4.95 7.12
C LEU A 84 -2.41 5.58 7.60
N LYS A 85 -3.17 6.22 6.70
CA LYS A 85 -4.49 6.77 7.03
C LYS A 85 -5.44 5.66 7.51
N SER A 86 -5.53 4.56 6.76
CA SER A 86 -6.34 3.40 7.16
C SER A 86 -5.87 2.79 8.48
N ALA A 87 -4.55 2.71 8.71
CA ALA A 87 -4.01 2.23 9.98
C ALA A 87 -4.39 3.12 11.17
N LYS A 88 -4.37 4.45 10.99
CA LYS A 88 -4.81 5.41 12.04
C LYS A 88 -6.31 5.31 12.32
N GLU A 89 -7.14 5.14 11.29
CA GLU A 89 -8.60 5.00 11.43
C GLU A 89 -9.01 3.70 12.15
N ASN A 90 -8.15 2.67 12.13
CA ASN A 90 -8.43 1.36 12.71
C ASN A 90 -7.45 1.00 13.85
N SER A 91 -6.82 2.00 14.49
CA SER A 91 -5.89 1.74 15.60
C SER A 91 -6.63 1.14 16.80
N VAL A 92 -6.03 0.10 17.40
CA VAL A 92 -6.54 -0.59 18.60
C VAL A 92 -5.75 -0.23 19.86
#